data_AF-A0A257XAP5-F1
#
_entry.id   AF-A0A257XAP5-F1
#
_cell.length_a   1.000
_cell.length_b   1.000
_cell.length_c   1.000
_cell.angle_alpha   90.00
_cell.angle_beta   90.00
_cell.angle_gamma   90.00
#
_symmetry.space_group_name_H-M   'P 1'
#
loop_
_entity.id
_entity.type
_entity.pdbx_description
1 polymer ?
#
loop_
_entity_poly.entity_id
_entity_poly.type
_entity_poly.pdbx_seq_one_letter_code
_entity_poly.pdbx_strand_id
1 'polypeptide(L)'
;MKFVLAAGHLLLFASTSWAGDWNQWRGPDRNGVSQDTSPIANAFPQEGLKKVWESEFIPSNEYGGHGSPVVSGERVFLSVVWHERVASETREIDTEVMQSLNYRGVTPELAKKLEETRLNLPKLRGEKFDEWVTQWRKDNLNEKEEINIGSWVASRFKAGKTAIDLVWLDKMNSKQGKPFANAAAYSKWLDDEGFPPDVKEKMIALVPNTVKVAQDVVLCLDLATGKQVWKYAKPGKPSGRQSSSTCAVVDGKVYAACSSELVCVNADDGKLVWTTALSIKGPAASPLVMGDRVYMAAGVTCAFSKADGKLLWEQKEAKGTIASPTWWAPASGKPVLVINGNNALYGLDPETGSVKWKAEGGSQSTPVASGDWLVLYSGTEGVGLRAYKMQADGTPKTAWSHFWVTRRYTGSPIIHEGNVYHCCGEKHQCIDLETGAVKWVVNEINSTITSPLLADGKLLVYENNGTHVRMVKASNAAYEQMGRAKTDAMGCSSPAIANGRLLVRQKDKLVCFDLRPLK
;
A
#
# COMPACT_ATOMS: atom_id res chain seq x y z
N MET A 1 58.18 -1.88 -17.46
CA MET A 1 56.90 -1.92 -16.72
C MET A 1 55.79 -1.48 -17.66
N LYS A 2 54.90 -2.40 -18.06
CA LYS A 2 53.72 -2.12 -18.88
C LYS A 2 52.56 -1.77 -17.94
N PHE A 3 52.03 -0.55 -18.04
CA PHE A 3 50.76 -0.20 -17.40
C PHE A 3 49.61 -0.70 -18.28
N VAL A 4 48.82 -1.62 -17.75
CA VAL A 4 47.56 -2.05 -18.36
C VAL A 4 46.45 -1.16 -17.78
N LEU A 5 45.95 -0.24 -18.60
CA LEU A 5 44.72 0.51 -18.33
C LEU A 5 43.53 -0.41 -18.62
N ALA A 6 42.86 -0.87 -17.58
CA ALA A 6 41.57 -1.55 -17.69
C ALA A 6 40.46 -0.48 -17.79
N ALA A 7 39.95 -0.26 -19.01
CA ALA A 7 38.76 0.55 -19.25
C ALA A 7 37.52 -0.25 -18.86
N GLY A 8 36.93 0.05 -17.70
CA GLY A 8 35.63 -0.48 -17.30
C GLY A 8 34.53 0.10 -18.20
N HIS A 9 33.89 -0.74 -19.01
CA HIS A 9 32.71 -0.37 -19.78
C HIS A 9 31.50 -0.29 -18.85
N LEU A 10 31.02 0.93 -18.62
CA LEU A 10 29.73 1.19 -17.98
C LEU A 10 28.64 0.94 -19.03
N LEU A 11 28.08 -0.27 -19.06
CA LEU A 11 26.92 -0.58 -19.91
C LEU A 11 25.65 -0.03 -19.25
N LEU A 12 25.21 1.15 -19.72
CA LEU A 12 23.87 1.67 -19.47
C LEU A 12 22.87 0.83 -20.28
N PHE A 13 22.21 -0.13 -19.64
CA PHE A 13 21.09 -0.84 -20.25
C PHE A 13 19.86 0.06 -20.23
N ALA A 14 19.59 0.74 -21.35
CA ALA A 14 18.35 1.45 -21.57
C ALA A 14 17.24 0.43 -21.86
N SER A 15 16.30 0.29 -20.92
CA SER A 15 15.00 -0.31 -21.25
C SER A 15 14.29 0.65 -22.21
N THR A 16 13.73 0.14 -23.31
CA THR A 16 12.94 0.95 -24.23
C THR A 16 11.59 1.27 -23.60
N SER A 17 11.55 2.27 -22.72
CA SER A 17 10.29 2.85 -22.24
C SER A 17 9.77 3.80 -23.31
N TRP A 18 8.48 3.67 -23.65
CA TRP A 18 7.81 4.71 -24.42
C TRP A 18 7.58 5.92 -23.52
N ALA A 19 7.60 7.12 -24.09
CA ALA A 19 7.50 8.40 -23.37
C ALA A 19 6.13 8.66 -22.68
N GLY A 20 5.39 7.61 -22.33
CA GLY A 20 4.16 7.64 -21.53
C GLY A 20 3.96 6.37 -20.69
N ASP A 21 4.97 5.50 -20.58
CA ASP A 21 4.86 4.25 -19.82
C ASP A 21 4.82 4.51 -18.30
N TRP A 22 3.93 3.78 -17.62
CA TRP A 22 3.82 3.71 -16.17
C TRP A 22 3.93 2.24 -15.76
N ASN A 23 5.04 1.62 -16.15
CA ASN A 23 5.19 0.17 -16.26
C ASN A 23 5.52 -0.53 -14.93
N GLN A 24 5.81 0.21 -13.87
CA GLN A 24 6.02 -0.29 -12.52
C GLN A 24 5.22 0.53 -11.51
N TRP A 25 5.11 0.01 -10.28
CA TRP A 25 4.49 0.78 -9.19
C TRP A 25 5.23 2.10 -8.99
N ARG A 26 4.49 3.22 -9.05
CA ARG A 26 5.00 4.61 -9.06
C ARG A 26 5.85 4.98 -10.28
N GLY A 27 5.59 4.37 -11.43
CA GLY A 27 6.22 4.71 -12.69
C GLY A 27 7.56 4.01 -12.92
N PRO A 28 8.22 4.28 -14.07
CA PRO A 28 9.42 3.55 -14.51
C PRO A 28 10.57 3.62 -13.50
N ASP A 29 10.75 4.77 -12.85
CA ASP A 29 11.79 5.03 -11.86
C ASP A 29 11.32 4.80 -10.40
N ARG A 30 10.05 4.39 -10.21
CA ARG A 30 9.37 4.22 -8.91
C ARG A 30 9.35 5.48 -8.02
N ASN A 31 9.62 6.64 -8.59
CA ASN A 31 9.69 7.92 -7.88
C ASN A 31 8.34 8.66 -7.84
N GLY A 32 7.30 8.17 -8.51
CA GLY A 32 5.98 8.80 -8.59
C GLY A 32 5.91 9.97 -9.56
N VAL A 33 6.92 10.15 -10.41
CA VAL A 33 6.99 11.19 -11.44
C VAL A 33 6.74 10.58 -12.80
N SER A 34 5.77 11.13 -13.52
CA SER A 34 5.44 10.73 -14.89
C SER A 34 6.43 11.31 -15.88
N GLN A 35 6.81 10.50 -16.86
CA GLN A 35 7.56 10.94 -18.04
C GLN A 35 6.63 11.34 -19.20
N ASP A 36 5.31 11.16 -19.03
CA ASP A 36 4.30 11.61 -19.98
C ASP A 36 4.29 13.13 -20.11
N THR A 37 4.43 13.60 -21.35
CA THR A 37 4.45 15.03 -21.70
C THR A 37 3.09 15.57 -22.15
N SER A 38 2.06 14.71 -22.13
CA SER A 38 0.69 15.13 -22.44
C SER A 38 0.24 16.22 -21.47
N PRO A 39 -0.31 17.34 -21.96
CA PRO A 39 -0.75 18.42 -21.09
C PRO A 39 -1.92 17.96 -20.22
N ILE A 40 -1.92 18.38 -18.96
CA ILE A 40 -3.01 18.20 -18.00
C ILE A 40 -3.69 19.55 -17.80
N ALA A 41 -5.03 19.54 -17.83
CA ALA A 41 -5.84 20.74 -17.62
C ALA A 41 -5.47 21.47 -16.31
N ASN A 42 -5.49 22.80 -16.34
CA ASN A 42 -5.16 23.63 -15.15
C ASN A 42 -6.30 23.70 -14.12
N ALA A 43 -7.44 23.06 -14.39
CA ALA A 43 -8.53 22.87 -13.46
C ALA A 43 -9.33 21.62 -13.86
N PHE A 44 -10.01 21.01 -12.91
CA PHE A 44 -11.00 19.97 -13.23
C PHE A 44 -12.33 20.60 -13.63
N PRO A 45 -13.10 20.00 -14.55
CA PRO A 45 -14.43 20.48 -14.92
C PRO A 45 -15.39 20.46 -13.72
N GLN A 46 -16.37 21.37 -13.69
CA GLN A 46 -17.35 21.46 -12.59
C GLN A 46 -18.24 20.21 -12.54
N GLU A 47 -18.56 19.66 -13.69
CA GLU A 47 -19.31 18.40 -13.87
C GLU A 47 -18.52 17.14 -13.48
N GLY A 48 -17.23 17.29 -13.16
CA GLY A 48 -16.33 16.20 -12.79
C GLY A 48 -15.41 15.76 -13.93
N LEU A 49 -14.59 14.75 -13.65
CA LEU A 49 -13.64 14.24 -14.65
C LEU A 49 -14.36 13.53 -15.79
N LYS A 50 -13.92 13.78 -17.03
CA LYS A 50 -14.44 13.12 -18.22
C LYS A 50 -14.02 11.65 -18.22
N LYS A 51 -14.97 10.75 -17.92
CA LYS A 51 -14.76 9.31 -18.03
C LYS A 51 -14.65 8.89 -19.50
N VAL A 52 -13.59 8.17 -19.85
CA VAL A 52 -13.36 7.62 -21.19
C VAL A 52 -13.97 6.23 -21.30
N TRP A 53 -13.69 5.37 -20.32
CA TRP A 53 -14.20 4.01 -20.23
C TRP A 53 -14.16 3.50 -18.79
N GLU A 54 -14.90 2.42 -18.53
CA GLU A 54 -14.75 1.57 -17.37
C GLU A 54 -14.60 0.11 -17.81
N SER A 55 -13.80 -0.67 -17.08
CA SER A 55 -13.59 -2.09 -17.39
C SER A 55 -14.80 -2.93 -16.98
N GLU A 56 -14.78 -4.20 -17.40
CA GLU A 56 -15.59 -5.25 -16.77
C GLU A 56 -15.23 -5.43 -15.28
N PHE A 57 -16.00 -6.28 -14.59
CA PHE A 57 -15.81 -6.55 -13.17
C PHE A 57 -14.42 -7.10 -12.86
N ILE A 58 -13.75 -6.49 -11.88
CA ILE A 58 -12.50 -6.97 -11.32
C ILE A 58 -12.55 -6.75 -9.80
N PRO A 59 -12.45 -7.80 -8.98
CA PRO A 59 -12.66 -7.67 -7.54
C PRO A 59 -11.52 -6.94 -6.84
N SER A 60 -11.77 -6.48 -5.61
CA SER A 60 -10.80 -5.82 -4.76
C SER A 60 -11.10 -6.08 -3.28
N ASN A 61 -10.37 -5.41 -2.38
CA ASN A 61 -10.57 -5.50 -0.94
C ASN A 61 -10.48 -6.97 -0.50
N GLU A 62 -11.49 -7.46 0.23
CA GLU A 62 -11.54 -8.83 0.74
C GLU A 62 -11.65 -9.89 -0.36
N TYR A 63 -11.91 -9.46 -1.60
CA TYR A 63 -12.11 -10.31 -2.77
C TYR A 63 -11.00 -10.20 -3.82
N GLY A 64 -10.03 -9.29 -3.67
CA GLY A 64 -9.09 -8.99 -4.76
C GLY A 64 -7.80 -8.30 -4.34
N GLY A 65 -7.69 -7.87 -3.08
CA GLY A 65 -6.63 -6.99 -2.62
C GLY A 65 -6.70 -5.57 -3.22
N HIS A 66 -5.60 -4.83 -3.17
CA HIS A 66 -5.52 -3.42 -3.60
C HIS A 66 -4.41 -3.12 -4.62
N GLY A 67 -3.99 -4.12 -5.40
CA GLY A 67 -3.02 -3.92 -6.49
C GLY A 67 -3.41 -2.75 -7.41
N SER A 68 -2.42 -1.97 -7.81
CA SER A 68 -2.61 -0.79 -8.67
C SER A 68 -2.44 -1.16 -10.15
N PRO A 69 -3.08 -0.44 -11.09
CA PRO A 69 -2.81 -0.64 -12.51
C PRO A 69 -1.40 -0.15 -12.87
N VAL A 70 -0.81 -0.75 -13.90
CA VAL A 70 0.38 -0.26 -14.60
C VAL A 70 0.11 -0.18 -16.10
N VAL A 71 0.83 0.68 -16.81
CA VAL A 71 0.66 0.90 -18.25
C VAL A 71 2.00 0.66 -18.95
N SER A 72 1.98 -0.10 -20.03
CA SER A 72 3.13 -0.20 -20.95
C SER A 72 2.61 -0.25 -22.39
N GLY A 73 3.06 0.69 -23.21
CA GLY A 73 2.53 0.94 -24.54
C GLY A 73 1.02 1.20 -24.51
N GLU A 74 0.26 0.46 -25.31
CA GLU A 74 -1.19 0.57 -25.42
C GLU A 74 -1.96 -0.39 -24.50
N ARG A 75 -1.29 -0.95 -23.49
CA ARG A 75 -1.85 -1.98 -22.61
C ARG A 75 -1.83 -1.56 -21.14
N VAL A 76 -2.88 -1.94 -20.42
CA VAL A 76 -3.01 -1.78 -18.97
C VAL A 76 -2.91 -3.15 -18.34
N PHE A 77 -2.07 -3.30 -17.33
CA PHE A 77 -1.89 -4.55 -16.61
C PHE A 77 -2.29 -4.41 -15.15
N LEU A 78 -2.83 -5.49 -14.60
CA LEU A 78 -3.24 -5.57 -13.21
C LEU A 78 -3.08 -7.01 -12.69
N SER A 79 -2.45 -7.15 -11.53
CA SER A 79 -2.44 -8.41 -10.78
C SER A 79 -3.43 -8.36 -9.62
N VAL A 80 -4.25 -9.40 -9.48
CA VAL A 80 -5.21 -9.55 -8.38
C VAL A 80 -5.20 -10.99 -7.86
N VAL A 81 -5.40 -11.13 -6.55
CA VAL A 81 -5.75 -12.44 -5.97
C VAL A 81 -7.26 -12.48 -5.89
N TRP A 82 -7.89 -13.10 -6.89
CA TRP A 82 -9.33 -13.10 -7.10
C TRP A 82 -9.98 -14.13 -6.17
N HIS A 83 -10.69 -13.66 -5.15
CA HIS A 83 -11.37 -14.52 -4.19
C HIS A 83 -12.84 -14.69 -4.52
N GLU A 84 -13.34 -15.87 -4.19
CA GLU A 84 -14.76 -16.21 -4.26
C GLU A 84 -15.16 -16.95 -2.98
N ARG A 85 -16.44 -16.91 -2.64
CA ARG A 85 -17.00 -17.72 -1.56
C ARG A 85 -17.71 -18.92 -2.17
N VAL A 86 -17.34 -20.11 -1.72
CA VAL A 86 -17.97 -21.37 -2.12
C VAL A 86 -18.57 -22.04 -0.90
N ALA A 87 -19.66 -22.77 -1.09
CA ALA A 87 -20.30 -23.53 -0.03
C ALA A 87 -19.29 -24.51 0.60
N SER A 88 -19.34 -24.65 1.93
CA SER A 88 -18.46 -25.54 2.67
C SER A 88 -19.17 -26.16 3.87
N GLU A 89 -18.82 -27.41 4.17
CA GLU A 89 -19.18 -28.02 5.43
C GLU A 89 -18.45 -27.36 6.60
N THR A 90 -17.19 -26.98 6.40
CA THR A 90 -16.36 -26.33 7.42
C THR A 90 -16.91 -24.94 7.79
N ARG A 91 -16.53 -24.47 8.98
CA ARG A 91 -16.81 -23.08 9.43
C ARG A 91 -15.50 -22.40 9.74
N GLU A 92 -15.36 -21.14 9.34
CA GLU A 92 -14.15 -20.37 9.58
C GLU A 92 -14.48 -18.99 10.13
N ILE A 93 -13.87 -18.63 11.25
CA ILE A 93 -13.82 -17.25 11.71
C ILE A 93 -12.72 -16.57 10.90
N ASP A 94 -13.11 -15.93 9.80
CA ASP A 94 -12.17 -15.20 8.94
C ASP A 94 -12.03 -13.73 9.36
N THR A 95 -11.19 -12.99 8.64
CA THR A 95 -10.97 -11.56 8.87
C THR A 95 -12.22 -10.70 8.68
N GLU A 96 -13.15 -11.09 7.78
CA GLU A 96 -14.40 -10.35 7.59
C GLU A 96 -15.34 -10.55 8.79
N VAL A 97 -15.42 -11.78 9.31
CA VAL A 97 -16.16 -12.07 10.55
C VAL A 97 -15.63 -11.18 11.69
N MET A 98 -14.32 -11.14 11.90
CA MET A 98 -13.72 -10.31 12.95
C MET A 98 -13.94 -8.81 12.74
N GLN A 99 -13.94 -8.34 11.49
CA GLN A 99 -14.25 -6.94 11.17
C GLN A 99 -15.72 -6.59 11.43
N SER A 100 -16.65 -7.50 11.13
CA SER A 100 -18.09 -7.31 11.39
C SER A 100 -18.40 -7.20 12.89
N LEU A 101 -17.61 -7.89 13.73
CA LEU A 101 -17.63 -7.77 15.18
C LEU A 101 -17.02 -6.44 15.70
N ASN A 102 -16.44 -5.62 14.81
CA ASN A 102 -15.75 -4.37 15.14
C ASN A 102 -14.72 -4.56 16.28
N TYR A 103 -14.00 -5.67 16.28
CA TYR A 103 -12.98 -5.95 17.29
C TYR A 103 -11.66 -5.23 16.92
N ARG A 104 -11.02 -4.57 17.89
CA ARG A 104 -9.76 -3.81 17.68
C ARG A 104 -8.54 -4.40 18.38
N GLY A 105 -8.74 -5.24 19.40
CA GLY A 105 -7.69 -5.73 20.29
C GLY A 105 -7.07 -4.60 21.11
N VAL A 106 -7.01 -4.78 22.42
CA VAL A 106 -6.36 -3.84 23.35
C VAL A 106 -5.58 -4.63 24.40
N THR A 107 -4.74 -3.95 25.19
CA THR A 107 -4.04 -4.62 26.29
C THR A 107 -5.05 -5.16 27.31
N PRO A 108 -4.72 -6.24 28.04
CA PRO A 108 -5.60 -6.78 29.07
C PRO A 108 -6.02 -5.73 30.12
N GLU A 109 -5.12 -4.81 30.46
CA GLU A 109 -5.37 -3.74 31.43
C GLU A 109 -6.40 -2.74 30.90
N LEU A 110 -6.26 -2.32 29.64
CA LEU A 110 -7.21 -1.41 29.01
C LEU A 110 -8.55 -2.09 28.74
N ALA A 111 -8.55 -3.37 28.32
CA ALA A 111 -9.77 -4.16 28.15
C ALA A 111 -10.60 -4.19 29.43
N LYS A 112 -9.97 -4.56 30.56
CA LYS A 112 -10.63 -4.59 31.87
C LYS A 112 -11.24 -3.25 32.24
N LYS A 113 -10.46 -2.18 32.12
CA LYS A 113 -10.90 -0.81 32.44
C LYS A 113 -12.06 -0.35 31.55
N LEU A 114 -12.02 -0.68 30.26
CA LEU A 114 -13.11 -0.40 29.31
C LEU A 114 -14.39 -1.12 29.70
N GLU A 115 -14.32 -2.40 30.04
CA GLU A 115 -15.51 -3.19 30.40
C GLU A 115 -16.10 -2.76 31.74
N GLU A 116 -15.26 -2.52 32.75
CA GLU A 116 -15.69 -1.97 34.05
C GLU A 116 -16.39 -0.61 33.87
N THR A 117 -15.81 0.27 33.05
CA THR A 117 -16.40 1.58 32.74
C THR A 117 -17.73 1.43 31.98
N ARG A 118 -17.76 0.60 30.93
CA ARG A 118 -18.93 0.40 30.06
C ARG A 118 -20.13 -0.14 30.84
N LEU A 119 -19.90 -1.01 31.82
CA LEU A 119 -20.96 -1.56 32.66
C LEU A 119 -21.47 -0.56 33.71
N ASN A 120 -20.65 0.42 34.09
CA ASN A 120 -20.93 1.44 35.11
C ASN A 120 -21.00 2.86 34.52
N LEU A 121 -21.55 2.99 33.31
CA LEU A 121 -21.66 4.30 32.65
C LEU A 121 -22.53 5.27 33.47
N PRO A 122 -22.16 6.56 33.52
CA PRO A 122 -22.99 7.57 34.16
C PRO A 122 -24.31 7.74 33.40
N LYS A 123 -25.37 8.14 34.10
CA LYS A 123 -26.70 8.40 33.52
C LYS A 123 -26.74 9.73 32.74
N LEU A 124 -25.84 9.88 31.77
CA LEU A 124 -25.73 11.06 30.89
C LEU A 124 -26.34 10.74 29.51
N ARG A 125 -26.78 11.76 28.79
CA ARG A 125 -27.36 11.65 27.44
C ARG A 125 -26.97 12.86 26.59
N GLY A 126 -26.99 12.69 25.27
CA GLY A 126 -26.67 13.75 24.31
C GLY A 126 -25.28 14.31 24.54
N GLU A 127 -25.14 15.64 24.40
CA GLU A 127 -23.87 16.36 24.50
C GLU A 127 -23.10 16.05 25.80
N LYS A 128 -23.79 15.97 26.94
CA LYS A 128 -23.15 15.64 28.23
C LYS A 128 -22.51 14.25 28.24
N PHE A 129 -23.09 13.30 27.52
CA PHE A 129 -22.49 11.98 27.38
C PHE A 129 -21.25 12.05 26.47
N ASP A 130 -21.35 12.79 25.36
CA ASP A 130 -20.24 12.94 24.41
C ASP A 130 -19.04 13.68 25.05
N GLU A 131 -19.29 14.70 25.88
CA GLU A 131 -18.28 15.39 26.70
C GLU A 131 -17.62 14.43 27.68
N TRP A 132 -18.42 13.62 28.40
CA TRP A 132 -17.89 12.65 29.35
C TRP A 132 -17.04 11.58 28.66
N VAL A 133 -17.48 11.05 27.50
CA VAL A 133 -16.71 10.08 26.72
C VAL A 133 -15.40 10.70 26.26
N THR A 134 -15.43 11.94 25.77
CA THR A 134 -14.23 12.67 25.33
C THR A 134 -13.23 12.83 26.47
N GLN A 135 -13.71 13.23 27.64
CA GLN A 135 -12.86 13.37 28.82
C GLN A 135 -12.29 12.03 29.29
N TRP A 136 -13.12 10.97 29.33
CA TRP A 136 -12.67 9.63 29.68
C TRP A 136 -11.54 9.18 28.74
N ARG A 137 -11.68 9.38 27.42
CA ARG A 137 -10.61 8.98 26.49
C ARG A 137 -9.32 9.75 26.74
N LYS A 138 -9.39 11.05 26.96
CA LYS A 138 -8.24 11.90 27.28
C LYS A 138 -7.49 11.44 28.54
N ASP A 139 -8.21 10.98 29.55
CA ASP A 139 -7.63 10.55 30.83
C ASP A 139 -7.06 9.13 30.79
N ASN A 140 -7.42 8.33 29.78
CA ASN A 140 -7.21 6.89 29.81
C ASN A 140 -6.51 6.31 28.58
N LEU A 141 -6.41 7.07 27.49
CA LEU A 141 -5.72 6.68 26.26
C LEU A 141 -4.51 7.59 26.05
N ASN A 142 -3.38 7.00 25.66
CA ASN A 142 -2.28 7.80 25.13
C ASN A 142 -2.62 8.36 23.73
N GLU A 143 -1.82 9.30 23.23
CA GLU A 143 -2.07 9.95 21.93
C GLU A 143 -2.26 8.95 20.77
N LYS A 144 -1.43 7.90 20.73
CA LYS A 144 -1.51 6.87 19.70
C LYS A 144 -2.74 5.98 19.86
N GLU A 145 -3.14 5.67 21.08
CA GLU A 145 -4.38 4.94 21.36
C GLU A 145 -5.61 5.77 21.00
N GLU A 146 -5.64 7.05 21.36
CA GLU A 146 -6.77 7.93 21.02
C GLU A 146 -6.97 8.00 19.50
N ILE A 147 -5.88 8.16 18.74
CA ILE A 147 -5.91 8.17 17.27
C ILE A 147 -6.41 6.84 16.70
N ASN A 148 -5.99 5.70 17.26
CA ASN A 148 -6.27 4.39 16.67
C ASN A 148 -7.59 3.78 17.09
N ILE A 149 -7.99 3.96 18.36
CA ILE A 149 -9.11 3.28 18.98
C ILE A 149 -10.08 4.22 19.70
N GLY A 150 -9.83 5.53 19.79
CA GLY A 150 -10.70 6.45 20.55
C GLY A 150 -12.16 6.50 20.05
N SER A 151 -12.35 6.54 18.73
CA SER A 151 -13.69 6.44 18.12
C SER A 151 -14.36 5.08 18.38
N TRP A 152 -13.57 4.01 18.42
CA TRP A 152 -14.06 2.67 18.75
C TRP A 152 -14.49 2.57 20.21
N VAL A 153 -13.69 3.10 21.14
CA VAL A 153 -14.04 3.20 22.57
C VAL A 153 -15.35 3.94 22.76
N ALA A 154 -15.51 5.11 22.11
CA ALA A 154 -16.75 5.87 22.16
C ALA A 154 -17.96 5.07 21.65
N SER A 155 -17.79 4.32 20.55
CA SER A 155 -18.86 3.47 20.01
C SER A 155 -19.27 2.37 21.00
N ARG A 156 -18.32 1.79 21.76
CA ARG A 156 -18.59 0.78 22.78
C ARG A 156 -19.34 1.37 23.97
N PHE A 157 -18.95 2.54 24.45
CA PHE A 157 -19.69 3.23 25.51
C PHE A 157 -21.10 3.61 25.07
N LYS A 158 -21.27 4.10 23.83
CA LYS A 158 -22.58 4.40 23.28
C LYS A 158 -23.50 3.17 23.20
N ALA A 159 -22.93 2.01 22.87
CA ALA A 159 -23.65 0.73 22.90
C ALA A 159 -23.95 0.25 24.34
N GLY A 160 -23.19 0.68 25.34
CA GLY A 160 -23.38 0.33 26.74
C GLY A 160 -23.45 -1.18 26.93
N LYS A 161 -24.48 -1.67 27.63
CA LYS A 161 -24.69 -3.10 27.92
C LYS A 161 -24.91 -3.97 26.66
N THR A 162 -25.24 -3.38 25.51
CA THR A 162 -25.50 -4.13 24.27
C THR A 162 -24.24 -4.48 23.49
N ALA A 163 -23.11 -3.81 23.77
CA ALA A 163 -21.83 -4.21 23.21
C ALA A 163 -21.42 -5.59 23.73
N ILE A 164 -20.97 -6.45 22.81
CA ILE A 164 -20.41 -7.76 23.15
C ILE A 164 -19.15 -7.54 23.98
N ASP A 165 -19.08 -8.22 25.12
CA ASP A 165 -17.92 -8.19 26.02
C ASP A 165 -16.62 -8.55 25.28
N LEU A 166 -15.54 -7.82 25.57
CA LEU A 166 -14.24 -8.07 24.94
C LEU A 166 -13.74 -9.49 25.18
N VAL A 167 -14.07 -10.13 26.32
CA VAL A 167 -13.63 -11.51 26.57
C VAL A 167 -14.15 -12.49 25.50
N TRP A 168 -15.36 -12.27 24.97
CA TRP A 168 -15.95 -13.12 23.94
C TRP A 168 -15.36 -12.81 22.56
N LEU A 169 -15.06 -11.55 22.29
CA LEU A 169 -14.38 -11.13 21.06
C LEU A 169 -12.94 -11.67 21.01
N ASP A 170 -12.23 -11.69 22.14
CA ASP A 170 -10.90 -12.27 22.27
C ASP A 170 -10.92 -13.78 22.02
N LYS A 171 -11.91 -14.50 22.58
CA LYS A 171 -12.11 -15.93 22.31
C LYS A 171 -12.35 -16.21 20.83
N MET A 172 -13.21 -15.43 20.17
CA MET A 172 -13.41 -15.53 18.72
C MET A 172 -12.10 -15.28 17.95
N ASN A 173 -11.37 -14.21 18.30
CA ASN A 173 -10.10 -13.87 17.69
C ASN A 173 -9.05 -14.99 17.83
N SER A 174 -9.03 -15.70 18.96
CA SER A 174 -8.10 -16.82 19.20
C SER A 174 -8.26 -18.01 18.22
N LYS A 175 -9.45 -18.11 17.60
CA LYS A 175 -9.81 -19.11 16.59
C LYS A 175 -9.81 -18.54 15.16
N GLN A 176 -9.43 -17.28 14.96
CA GLN A 176 -9.38 -16.70 13.63
C GLN A 176 -8.42 -17.50 12.72
N GLY A 177 -8.88 -17.84 11.51
CA GLY A 177 -8.12 -18.63 10.53
C GLY A 177 -7.91 -20.10 10.91
N LYS A 178 -8.63 -20.62 11.92
CA LYS A 178 -8.63 -22.03 12.33
C LYS A 178 -9.99 -22.65 12.03
N PRO A 179 -10.16 -23.36 10.89
CA PRO A 179 -11.45 -23.91 10.50
C PRO A 179 -11.96 -24.98 11.47
N PHE A 180 -13.26 -24.96 11.72
CA PHE A 180 -14.01 -26.03 12.37
C PHE A 180 -14.47 -27.04 11.31
N ALA A 181 -14.45 -28.33 11.66
CA ALA A 181 -14.84 -29.40 10.75
C ALA A 181 -16.23 -29.21 10.15
N ASN A 182 -17.19 -28.73 10.96
CA ASN A 182 -18.54 -28.42 10.52
C ASN A 182 -19.28 -27.45 11.48
N ALA A 183 -20.52 -27.12 11.14
CA ALA A 183 -21.39 -26.27 11.97
C ALA A 183 -21.62 -26.83 13.38
N ALA A 184 -21.75 -28.15 13.54
CA ALA A 184 -21.95 -28.78 14.84
C ALA A 184 -20.69 -28.65 15.72
N ALA A 185 -19.51 -28.86 15.15
CA ALA A 185 -18.24 -28.66 15.85
C ALA A 185 -18.04 -27.19 16.26
N TYR A 186 -18.43 -26.24 15.42
CA TYR A 186 -18.38 -24.81 15.74
C TYR A 186 -19.34 -24.45 16.89
N SER A 187 -20.61 -24.88 16.80
CA SER A 187 -21.59 -24.66 17.87
C SER A 187 -21.14 -25.29 19.19
N LYS A 188 -20.63 -26.52 19.14
CA LYS A 188 -20.12 -27.22 20.32
C LYS A 188 -18.95 -26.46 20.95
N TRP A 189 -18.04 -25.91 20.16
CA TRP A 189 -16.96 -25.09 20.69
C TRP A 189 -17.49 -23.84 21.42
N LEU A 190 -18.50 -23.15 20.88
CA LEU A 190 -19.13 -22.02 21.57
C LEU A 190 -19.75 -22.44 22.92
N ASP A 191 -20.36 -23.63 22.98
CA ASP A 191 -20.90 -24.19 24.22
C ASP A 191 -19.80 -24.54 25.23
N ASP A 192 -18.75 -25.23 24.78
CA ASP A 192 -17.62 -25.66 25.62
C ASP A 192 -16.85 -24.45 26.19
N GLU A 193 -16.78 -23.34 25.44
CA GLU A 193 -16.19 -22.08 25.90
C GLU A 193 -17.13 -21.24 26.80
N GLY A 194 -18.40 -21.65 26.95
CA GLY A 194 -19.38 -21.00 27.81
C GLY A 194 -19.91 -19.67 27.28
N PHE A 195 -20.03 -19.50 25.96
CA PHE A 195 -20.63 -18.28 25.39
C PHE A 195 -22.09 -18.12 25.86
N PRO A 196 -22.50 -16.94 26.34
CA PRO A 196 -23.89 -16.67 26.70
C PRO A 196 -24.83 -16.93 25.51
N PRO A 197 -26.08 -17.40 25.73
CA PRO A 197 -26.98 -17.79 24.64
C PRO A 197 -27.18 -16.73 23.55
N ASP A 198 -27.35 -15.47 23.94
CA ASP A 198 -27.55 -14.33 23.03
C ASP A 198 -26.28 -13.99 22.23
N VAL A 199 -25.09 -14.16 22.83
CA VAL A 199 -23.82 -13.96 22.15
C VAL A 199 -23.54 -15.12 21.19
N LYS A 200 -23.81 -16.37 21.62
CA LYS A 200 -23.68 -17.57 20.80
C LYS A 200 -24.52 -17.47 19.53
N GLU A 201 -25.79 -17.09 19.65
CA GLU A 201 -26.69 -16.91 18.50
C GLU A 201 -26.12 -15.91 17.49
N LYS A 202 -25.62 -14.77 17.97
CA LYS A 202 -24.92 -13.78 17.13
C LYS A 202 -23.69 -14.36 16.44
N MET A 203 -22.86 -15.14 17.15
CA MET A 203 -21.65 -15.74 16.57
C MET A 203 -22.01 -16.76 15.47
N ILE A 204 -23.03 -17.58 15.68
CA ILE A 204 -23.53 -18.55 14.68
C ILE A 204 -24.05 -17.83 13.44
N ALA A 205 -24.80 -16.74 13.61
CA ALA A 205 -25.33 -15.97 12.49
C ALA A 205 -24.23 -15.26 11.66
N LEU A 206 -23.12 -14.89 12.30
CA LEU A 206 -22.01 -14.17 11.65
C LEU A 206 -21.05 -15.08 10.89
N VAL A 207 -20.84 -16.33 11.34
CA VAL A 207 -19.92 -17.25 10.67
C VAL A 207 -20.64 -17.96 9.50
N PRO A 208 -20.26 -17.67 8.24
CA PRO A 208 -21.00 -18.16 7.09
C PRO A 208 -20.75 -19.65 6.84
N ASN A 209 -21.66 -20.28 6.10
CA ASN A 209 -21.53 -21.65 5.58
C ASN A 209 -20.69 -21.74 4.30
N THR A 210 -19.81 -20.76 4.10
CA THR A 210 -18.93 -20.65 2.93
C THR A 210 -17.50 -20.44 3.37
N VAL A 211 -16.55 -20.95 2.60
CA VAL A 211 -15.13 -20.60 2.74
C VAL A 211 -14.67 -19.78 1.55
N LYS A 212 -13.59 -19.03 1.74
CA LYS A 212 -12.92 -18.35 0.63
C LYS A 212 -12.09 -19.34 -0.16
N VAL A 213 -12.19 -19.27 -1.48
CA VAL A 213 -11.23 -19.82 -2.43
C VAL A 213 -10.63 -18.66 -3.23
N ALA A 214 -9.50 -18.88 -3.88
CA ALA A 214 -8.86 -17.82 -4.66
C ALA A 214 -8.19 -18.32 -5.93
N GLN A 215 -8.04 -17.43 -6.90
CA GLN A 215 -7.21 -17.55 -8.07
C GLN A 215 -6.16 -16.45 -8.09
N ASP A 216 -4.94 -16.78 -8.50
CA ASP A 216 -3.93 -15.79 -8.85
C ASP A 216 -4.14 -15.36 -10.30
N VAL A 217 -4.42 -14.07 -10.50
CA VAL A 217 -4.85 -13.53 -11.80
C VAL A 217 -3.95 -12.38 -12.23
N VAL A 218 -3.57 -12.40 -13.51
CA VAL A 218 -2.98 -11.25 -14.21
C VAL A 218 -3.90 -10.90 -15.38
N LEU A 219 -4.29 -9.63 -15.46
CA LEU A 219 -5.15 -9.09 -16.51
C LEU A 219 -4.34 -8.18 -17.42
N CYS A 220 -4.65 -8.23 -18.71
CA CYS A 220 -4.24 -7.23 -19.68
C CYS A 220 -5.49 -6.64 -20.33
N LEU A 221 -5.60 -5.32 -20.29
CA LEU A 221 -6.66 -4.56 -20.92
C LEU A 221 -6.08 -3.64 -22.00
N ASP A 222 -6.91 -3.32 -22.97
CA ASP A 222 -6.61 -2.30 -23.97
C ASP A 222 -6.74 -0.89 -23.35
N LEU A 223 -5.71 -0.05 -23.45
CA LEU A 223 -5.70 1.28 -22.84
C LEU A 223 -6.74 2.23 -23.47
N ALA A 224 -7.10 2.02 -24.74
CA ALA A 224 -8.04 2.87 -25.45
C ALA A 224 -9.49 2.59 -25.06
N THR A 225 -9.82 1.34 -24.76
CA THR A 225 -11.20 0.87 -24.60
C THR A 225 -11.52 0.28 -23.23
N GLY A 226 -10.52 -0.09 -22.44
CA GLY A 226 -10.68 -0.79 -21.16
C GLY A 226 -11.10 -2.25 -21.30
N LYS A 227 -11.20 -2.78 -22.53
CA LYS A 227 -11.60 -4.16 -22.79
C LYS A 227 -10.48 -5.12 -22.48
N GLN A 228 -10.82 -6.28 -21.92
CA GLN A 228 -9.86 -7.35 -21.68
C GLN A 228 -9.29 -7.88 -22.99
N VAL A 229 -7.96 -7.89 -23.10
CA VAL A 229 -7.21 -8.49 -24.20
C VAL A 229 -6.93 -9.96 -23.87
N TRP A 230 -6.41 -10.21 -22.67
CA TRP A 230 -6.18 -11.55 -22.15
C TRP A 230 -6.27 -11.60 -20.62
N LYS A 231 -6.45 -12.80 -20.09
CA LYS A 231 -6.45 -13.11 -18.65
C LYS A 231 -5.62 -14.37 -18.41
N TYR A 232 -4.59 -14.26 -17.60
CA TYR A 232 -3.93 -15.40 -16.98
C TYR A 232 -4.61 -15.69 -15.64
N ALA A 233 -4.89 -16.96 -15.35
CA ALA A 233 -5.44 -17.38 -14.06
C ALA A 233 -4.91 -18.76 -13.68
N LYS A 234 -4.59 -18.95 -12.40
CA LYS A 234 -4.33 -20.27 -11.80
C LYS A 234 -4.93 -20.35 -10.39
N PRO A 235 -5.12 -21.55 -9.81
CA PRO A 235 -5.48 -21.66 -8.40
C PRO A 235 -4.50 -20.89 -7.51
N GLY A 236 -5.03 -20.13 -6.55
CA GLY A 236 -4.28 -19.33 -5.58
C GLY A 236 -4.76 -19.61 -4.15
N LYS A 237 -4.30 -18.78 -3.20
CA LYS A 237 -4.66 -18.90 -1.78
C LYS A 237 -5.35 -17.63 -1.27
N PRO A 238 -6.45 -17.74 -0.49
CA PRO A 238 -7.17 -16.59 0.04
C PRO A 238 -6.34 -15.66 0.95
N SER A 239 -5.86 -14.53 0.46
CA SER A 239 -5.06 -13.53 1.18
C SER A 239 -5.83 -12.25 1.57
N GLY A 240 -7.10 -12.14 1.21
CA GLY A 240 -7.98 -11.02 1.51
C GLY A 240 -7.41 -9.68 1.01
N ARG A 241 -7.56 -8.63 1.83
CA ARG A 241 -7.04 -7.28 1.50
C ARG A 241 -5.52 -7.17 1.40
N GLN A 242 -4.75 -8.16 1.89
CA GLN A 242 -3.29 -8.02 2.00
C GLN A 242 -2.57 -8.13 0.66
N SER A 243 -3.16 -8.81 -0.33
CA SER A 243 -2.59 -8.94 -1.68
C SER A 243 -2.69 -7.64 -2.48
N SER A 244 -1.86 -6.67 -2.13
CA SER A 244 -1.88 -5.33 -2.71
C SER A 244 -0.67 -5.05 -3.60
N SER A 245 0.11 -6.08 -3.91
CA SER A 245 1.24 -5.99 -4.83
C SER A 245 0.77 -5.52 -6.21
N THR A 246 1.53 -4.60 -6.79
CA THR A 246 1.35 -4.08 -8.14
C THR A 246 2.38 -4.75 -9.06
N CYS A 247 1.93 -5.35 -10.15
CA CYS A 247 2.83 -5.99 -11.11
C CYS A 247 3.80 -4.97 -11.78
N ALA A 248 4.91 -5.48 -12.29
CA ALA A 248 5.85 -4.74 -13.13
C ALA A 248 5.83 -5.29 -14.56
N VAL A 249 5.99 -4.43 -15.56
CA VAL A 249 6.05 -4.80 -16.98
C VAL A 249 7.37 -4.32 -17.57
N VAL A 250 8.27 -5.25 -17.88
CA VAL A 250 9.61 -4.94 -18.37
C VAL A 250 10.01 -5.96 -19.42
N ASP A 251 10.54 -5.48 -20.54
CA ASP A 251 11.01 -6.29 -21.68
C ASP A 251 10.00 -7.33 -22.17
N GLY A 252 8.74 -6.89 -22.38
CA GLY A 252 7.67 -7.75 -22.90
C GLY A 252 7.15 -8.81 -21.92
N LYS A 253 7.47 -8.70 -20.63
CA LYS A 253 7.06 -9.64 -19.58
C LYS A 253 6.41 -8.91 -18.41
N VAL A 254 5.42 -9.56 -17.80
CA VAL A 254 4.74 -9.10 -16.58
C VAL A 254 5.24 -9.93 -15.40
N TYR A 255 5.64 -9.27 -14.32
CA TYR A 255 6.10 -9.88 -13.07
C TYR A 255 5.11 -9.50 -11.96
N ALA A 256 4.42 -10.48 -11.40
CA ALA A 256 3.33 -10.28 -10.45
C ALA A 256 3.51 -11.14 -9.20
N ALA A 257 3.64 -10.51 -8.03
CA ALA A 257 3.55 -11.24 -6.77
C ALA A 257 2.07 -11.40 -6.41
N CYS A 258 1.61 -12.65 -6.36
CA CYS A 258 0.21 -12.99 -6.17
C CYS A 258 -0.05 -13.53 -4.75
N SER A 259 -0.83 -14.59 -4.59
CA SER A 259 -1.19 -15.11 -3.26
C SER A 259 -0.03 -15.76 -2.52
N SER A 260 0.83 -16.52 -3.19
CA SER A 260 2.01 -17.15 -2.56
C SER A 260 3.17 -17.36 -3.52
N GLU A 261 3.10 -16.76 -4.71
CA GLU A 261 4.09 -16.98 -5.77
C GLU A 261 4.37 -15.66 -6.50
N LEU A 262 5.60 -15.54 -6.98
CA LEU A 262 5.99 -14.57 -8.00
C LEU A 262 5.79 -15.25 -9.36
N VAL A 263 4.90 -14.66 -10.17
CA VAL A 263 4.51 -15.18 -11.47
C VAL A 263 5.11 -14.29 -12.56
N CYS A 264 5.67 -14.91 -13.60
CA CYS A 264 6.07 -14.23 -14.82
C CYS A 264 5.25 -14.75 -16.00
N VAL A 265 4.59 -13.84 -16.72
CA VAL A 265 3.86 -14.13 -17.96
C VAL A 265 4.34 -13.22 -19.09
N ASN A 266 4.17 -13.63 -20.34
CA ASN A 266 4.37 -12.74 -21.48
C ASN A 266 3.33 -11.61 -21.48
N ALA A 267 3.76 -10.39 -21.79
CA ALA A 267 2.88 -9.22 -21.83
C ALA A 267 1.88 -9.27 -23.01
N ASP A 268 2.24 -9.93 -24.11
CA ASP A 268 1.43 -9.95 -25.33
C ASP A 268 0.25 -10.91 -25.24
N ASP A 269 0.43 -12.09 -24.63
CA ASP A 269 -0.56 -13.17 -24.65
C ASP A 269 -0.87 -13.79 -23.28
N GLY A 270 -0.21 -13.33 -22.21
CA GLY A 270 -0.42 -13.83 -20.85
C GLY A 270 0.05 -15.26 -20.61
N LYS A 271 0.78 -15.88 -21.54
CA LYS A 271 1.31 -17.24 -21.34
C LYS A 271 2.35 -17.24 -20.22
N LEU A 272 2.27 -18.26 -19.37
CA LEU A 272 3.21 -18.50 -18.29
C LEU A 272 4.62 -18.69 -18.84
N VAL A 273 5.58 -17.96 -18.27
CA VAL A 273 7.02 -18.14 -18.51
C VAL A 273 7.63 -18.93 -17.36
N TRP A 274 7.42 -18.47 -16.12
CA TRP A 274 7.88 -19.16 -14.92
C TRP A 274 7.07 -18.73 -13.69
N THR A 275 7.15 -19.53 -12.62
CA THR A 275 6.58 -19.21 -11.30
C THR A 275 7.56 -19.63 -10.22
N THR A 276 7.65 -18.83 -9.15
CA THR A 276 8.51 -19.13 -8.00
C THR A 276 7.74 -18.91 -6.71
N ALA A 277 7.83 -19.87 -5.79
CA ALA A 277 7.19 -19.75 -4.48
C ALA A 277 7.79 -18.60 -3.67
N LEU A 278 6.92 -17.85 -2.99
CA LEU A 278 7.31 -16.84 -2.01
C LEU A 278 7.21 -17.43 -0.61
N SER A 279 8.04 -16.94 0.30
CA SER A 279 8.09 -17.39 1.70
C SER A 279 6.90 -16.91 2.54
N ILE A 280 6.10 -15.97 2.03
CA ILE A 280 4.90 -15.47 2.67
C ILE A 280 3.70 -15.50 1.73
N LYS A 281 2.51 -15.38 2.33
CA LYS A 281 1.24 -15.24 1.63
C LYS A 281 0.88 -13.76 1.47
N GLY A 282 0.46 -13.38 0.27
CA GLY A 282 -0.11 -12.08 -0.08
C GLY A 282 0.75 -10.88 0.29
N PRO A 283 2.00 -10.77 -0.20
CA PRO A 283 2.80 -9.57 -0.02
C PRO A 283 2.07 -8.34 -0.60
N ALA A 284 2.21 -7.20 0.07
CA ALA A 284 1.75 -5.91 -0.44
C ALA A 284 2.85 -5.16 -1.20
N ALA A 285 4.12 -5.44 -0.90
CA ALA A 285 5.26 -4.92 -1.65
C ALA A 285 5.17 -5.35 -3.12
N SER A 286 5.60 -4.47 -4.01
CA SER A 286 5.56 -4.67 -5.46
C SER A 286 6.95 -5.06 -5.99
N PRO A 287 7.06 -6.05 -6.89
CA PRO A 287 8.36 -6.43 -7.46
C PRO A 287 9.02 -5.24 -8.15
N LEU A 288 10.33 -5.11 -7.97
CA LEU A 288 11.18 -4.19 -8.72
C LEU A 288 11.95 -5.02 -9.75
N VAL A 289 11.81 -4.68 -11.03
CA VAL A 289 12.55 -5.35 -12.10
C VAL A 289 13.65 -4.41 -12.56
N MET A 290 14.90 -4.82 -12.40
CA MET A 290 16.05 -4.03 -12.81
C MET A 290 17.19 -4.91 -13.29
N GLY A 291 17.75 -4.58 -14.45
CA GLY A 291 18.76 -5.39 -15.11
C GLY A 291 18.21 -6.78 -15.45
N ASP A 292 18.91 -7.81 -15.02
CA ASP A 292 18.57 -9.23 -15.17
C ASP A 292 17.87 -9.82 -13.93
N ARG A 293 17.42 -8.97 -13.00
CA ARG A 293 16.89 -9.38 -11.69
C ARG A 293 15.49 -8.85 -11.41
N VAL A 294 14.75 -9.62 -10.61
CA VAL A 294 13.49 -9.24 -9.98
C VAL A 294 13.70 -9.23 -8.48
N TYR A 295 13.62 -8.06 -7.85
CA TYR A 295 13.76 -7.87 -6.42
C TYR A 295 12.40 -7.83 -5.74
N MET A 296 12.29 -8.47 -4.58
CA MET A 296 11.04 -8.55 -3.83
C MET A 296 11.28 -8.48 -2.32
N ALA A 297 10.46 -7.70 -1.62
CA ALA A 297 10.36 -7.72 -0.15
C ALA A 297 9.11 -8.51 0.25
N ALA A 298 9.27 -9.81 0.48
CA ALA A 298 8.17 -10.73 0.79
C ALA A 298 8.48 -11.48 2.10
N GLY A 299 8.56 -10.73 3.20
CA GLY A 299 8.93 -11.24 4.53
C GLY A 299 10.44 -11.25 4.73
N VAL A 300 11.15 -11.83 3.76
CA VAL A 300 12.59 -11.63 3.52
C VAL A 300 12.77 -10.87 2.20
N THR A 301 13.94 -10.26 2.01
CA THR A 301 14.26 -9.65 0.71
C THR A 301 14.93 -10.70 -0.19
N CYS A 302 14.45 -10.86 -1.40
CA CYS A 302 14.96 -11.83 -2.37
C CYS A 302 15.30 -11.13 -3.70
N ALA A 303 16.26 -11.70 -4.43
CA ALA A 303 16.39 -11.49 -5.87
C ALA A 303 16.19 -12.78 -6.63
N PHE A 304 15.46 -12.69 -7.73
CA PHE A 304 15.22 -13.77 -8.66
C PHE A 304 15.79 -13.41 -10.03
N SER A 305 16.24 -14.42 -10.78
CA SER A 305 16.61 -14.27 -12.18
C SER A 305 15.38 -13.88 -13.00
N LYS A 306 15.51 -12.81 -13.79
CA LYS A 306 14.47 -12.35 -14.72
C LYS A 306 14.16 -13.39 -15.80
N ALA A 307 15.16 -14.18 -16.19
CA ALA A 307 15.04 -15.14 -17.29
C ALA A 307 14.17 -16.33 -16.91
N ASP A 308 14.38 -16.91 -15.73
CA ASP A 308 13.83 -18.22 -15.35
C ASP A 308 13.27 -18.28 -13.91
N GLY A 309 13.23 -17.16 -13.18
CA GLY A 309 12.63 -17.08 -11.85
C GLY A 309 13.45 -17.73 -10.74
N LYS A 310 14.65 -18.26 -11.02
CA LYS A 310 15.48 -18.89 -9.99
C LYS A 310 15.88 -17.89 -8.91
N LEU A 311 15.78 -18.31 -7.65
CA LEU A 311 16.29 -17.54 -6.51
C LEU A 311 17.82 -17.39 -6.65
N LEU A 312 18.29 -16.15 -6.71
CA LEU A 312 19.71 -15.82 -6.80
C LEU A 312 20.31 -15.59 -5.41
N TRP A 313 19.58 -14.89 -4.55
CA TRP A 313 19.95 -14.69 -3.15
C TRP A 313 18.73 -14.35 -2.29
N GLU A 314 18.89 -14.57 -0.98
CA GLU A 314 17.93 -14.22 0.06
C GLU A 314 18.63 -13.46 1.20
N GLN A 315 18.04 -12.35 1.63
CA GLN A 315 18.50 -11.52 2.73
C GLN A 315 17.49 -11.53 3.88
N LYS A 316 17.89 -12.10 5.01
CA LYS A 316 17.04 -12.36 6.18
C LYS A 316 16.98 -11.22 7.19
N GLU A 317 17.89 -10.24 7.14
CA GLU A 317 17.86 -9.08 8.06
C GLU A 317 16.90 -7.99 7.56
N ALA A 318 16.94 -7.67 6.26
CA ALA A 318 16.10 -6.67 5.62
C ALA A 318 14.68 -7.20 5.37
N LYS A 319 13.92 -7.42 6.46
CA LYS A 319 12.55 -7.95 6.43
C LYS A 319 11.53 -6.86 6.18
N GLY A 320 10.58 -7.09 5.28
CA GLY A 320 9.46 -6.20 4.99
C GLY A 320 8.43 -6.87 4.09
N THR A 321 7.20 -6.38 4.10
CA THR A 321 6.09 -6.95 3.30
C THR A 321 5.23 -5.93 2.56
N ILE A 322 5.41 -4.62 2.80
CA ILE A 322 4.56 -3.57 2.22
C ILE A 322 5.40 -2.52 1.47
N ALA A 323 6.42 -1.95 2.11
CA ALA A 323 7.35 -1.06 1.42
C ALA A 323 8.05 -1.85 0.31
N SER A 324 8.02 -1.30 -0.90
CA SER A 324 8.60 -1.98 -2.05
C SER A 324 10.10 -1.70 -2.16
N PRO A 325 10.88 -2.59 -2.80
CA PRO A 325 12.29 -2.32 -3.07
C PRO A 325 12.48 -1.08 -3.96
N THR A 326 13.49 -0.26 -3.65
CA THR A 326 13.86 0.94 -4.40
C THR A 326 15.28 0.80 -4.93
N TRP A 327 15.48 1.12 -6.21
CA TRP A 327 16.82 1.24 -6.77
C TRP A 327 17.38 2.63 -6.46
N TRP A 328 18.55 2.71 -5.85
CA TRP A 328 19.23 3.98 -5.60
C TRP A 328 20.61 3.98 -6.24
N ALA A 329 20.79 4.80 -7.27
CA ALA A 329 22.06 5.01 -7.97
C ALA A 329 22.59 6.43 -7.67
N PRO A 330 23.22 6.66 -6.50
CA PRO A 330 23.81 7.95 -6.16
C PRO A 330 24.97 8.28 -7.10
N ALA A 331 25.22 9.57 -7.35
CA ALA A 331 26.40 10.02 -8.07
C ALA A 331 27.68 9.81 -7.24
N SER A 332 27.57 9.89 -5.92
CA SER A 332 28.65 9.74 -4.95
C SER A 332 29.00 8.29 -4.60
N GLY A 333 28.37 7.29 -5.22
CA GLY A 333 28.55 5.88 -4.84
C GLY A 333 28.10 4.87 -5.88
N LYS A 334 28.19 3.58 -5.53
CA LYS A 334 27.66 2.50 -6.36
C LYS A 334 26.15 2.36 -6.16
N PRO A 335 25.41 1.85 -7.15
CA PRO A 335 24.01 1.53 -6.96
C PRO A 335 23.78 0.54 -5.82
N VAL A 336 22.75 0.78 -5.04
CA VAL A 336 22.30 -0.09 -3.94
C VAL A 336 20.80 -0.37 -4.07
N LEU A 337 20.40 -1.55 -3.61
CA LEU A 337 19.00 -1.89 -3.45
C LEU A 337 18.55 -1.44 -2.05
N VAL A 338 17.63 -0.49 -2.00
CA VAL A 338 17.11 0.06 -0.74
C VAL A 338 15.85 -0.69 -0.32
N ILE A 339 15.83 -1.15 0.93
CA ILE A 339 14.68 -1.77 1.57
C ILE A 339 14.33 -1.00 2.83
N ASN A 340 13.15 -0.38 2.88
CA ASN A 340 12.60 0.08 4.15
C ASN A 340 11.93 -1.11 4.84
N GLY A 341 12.69 -1.76 5.72
CA GLY A 341 12.22 -2.95 6.44
C GLY A 341 11.30 -2.57 7.60
N ASN A 342 10.88 -3.56 8.38
CA ASN A 342 9.96 -3.34 9.51
C ASN A 342 10.54 -2.37 10.55
N ASN A 343 11.85 -2.43 10.80
CA ASN A 343 12.50 -1.75 11.93
C ASN A 343 13.61 -0.77 11.53
N ALA A 344 14.07 -0.81 10.28
CA ALA A 344 15.22 -0.03 9.82
C ALA A 344 15.22 0.12 8.30
N LEU A 345 16.01 1.06 7.82
CA LEU A 345 16.33 1.21 6.40
C LEU A 345 17.62 0.45 6.09
N TYR A 346 17.61 -0.31 5.00
CA TYR A 346 18.73 -1.14 4.58
C TYR A 346 19.18 -0.76 3.16
N GLY A 347 20.49 -0.69 2.95
CA GLY A 347 21.08 -0.68 1.63
C GLY A 347 21.78 -2.00 1.38
N LEU A 348 21.35 -2.71 0.36
CA LEU A 348 21.87 -4.01 -0.02
C LEU A 348 22.70 -3.88 -1.29
N ASP A 349 23.72 -4.73 -1.39
CA ASP A 349 24.35 -5.07 -2.65
C ASP A 349 23.33 -5.74 -3.58
N PRO A 350 23.05 -5.18 -4.77
CA PRO A 350 22.04 -5.77 -5.65
C PRO A 350 22.43 -7.16 -6.18
N GLU A 351 23.73 -7.43 -6.32
CA GLU A 351 24.22 -8.68 -6.90
C GLU A 351 24.21 -9.83 -5.89
N THR A 352 24.56 -9.53 -4.64
CA THR A 352 24.80 -10.54 -3.59
C THR A 352 23.75 -10.54 -2.48
N GLY A 353 22.95 -9.47 -2.35
CA GLY A 353 22.00 -9.29 -1.24
C GLY A 353 22.66 -8.95 0.10
N SER A 354 23.99 -8.76 0.13
CA SER A 354 24.73 -8.41 1.35
C SER A 354 24.36 -7.02 1.85
N VAL A 355 24.19 -6.85 3.16
CA VAL A 355 23.90 -5.54 3.77
C VAL A 355 25.17 -4.68 3.70
N LYS A 356 25.10 -3.56 2.98
CA LYS A 356 26.20 -2.57 2.89
C LYS A 356 26.11 -1.56 4.02
N TRP A 357 24.89 -1.17 4.37
CA TRP A 357 24.64 -0.25 5.46
C TRP A 357 23.24 -0.44 6.02
N LYS A 358 23.06 0.06 7.24
CA LYS A 358 21.79 0.12 7.96
C LYS A 358 21.63 1.51 8.54
N ALA A 359 20.44 2.08 8.43
CA ALA A 359 20.10 3.39 8.97
C ALA A 359 18.75 3.33 9.67
N GLU A 360 18.45 4.37 10.45
CA GLU A 360 17.13 4.56 11.03
C GLU A 360 16.06 4.60 9.93
N GLY A 361 14.88 4.07 10.20
CA GLY A 361 13.86 3.88 9.17
C GLY A 361 12.68 3.13 9.76
N GLY A 362 12.17 2.16 9.04
CA GLY A 362 11.00 1.39 9.48
C GLY A 362 9.71 1.88 8.84
N SER A 363 8.63 1.17 9.15
CA SER A 363 7.27 1.42 8.63
C SER A 363 7.05 0.98 7.18
N GLN A 364 6.04 1.53 6.52
CA GLN A 364 5.44 0.98 5.30
C GLN A 364 5.59 1.88 4.07
N SER A 365 6.17 3.08 4.21
CA SER A 365 6.48 3.92 3.05
C SER A 365 7.63 3.33 2.26
N THR A 366 7.48 3.32 0.94
CA THR A 366 8.59 3.08 0.01
C THR A 366 9.45 4.36 -0.11
N PRO A 367 10.78 4.27 0.00
CA PRO A 367 11.67 5.42 -0.20
C PRO A 367 11.69 5.88 -1.66
N VAL A 368 11.91 7.18 -1.88
CA VAL A 368 12.19 7.79 -3.18
C VAL A 368 13.64 8.25 -3.25
N ALA A 369 14.31 7.99 -4.38
CA ALA A 369 15.69 8.37 -4.62
C ALA A 369 15.79 9.42 -5.75
N SER A 370 16.74 10.34 -5.63
CA SER A 370 17.10 11.31 -6.69
C SER A 370 18.54 11.76 -6.52
N GLY A 371 19.42 11.33 -7.42
CA GLY A 371 20.87 11.55 -7.28
C GLY A 371 21.37 11.02 -5.93
N ASP A 372 22.09 11.85 -5.19
CA ASP A 372 22.61 11.50 -3.85
C ASP A 372 21.57 11.58 -2.73
N TRP A 373 20.31 11.86 -3.04
CA TRP A 373 19.25 11.99 -2.03
C TRP A 373 18.34 10.77 -2.00
N LEU A 374 17.93 10.40 -0.78
CA LEU A 374 16.92 9.40 -0.52
C LEU A 374 15.97 9.93 0.55
N VAL A 375 14.66 9.87 0.31
CA VAL A 375 13.64 10.36 1.24
C VAL A 375 12.62 9.27 1.54
N LEU A 376 12.23 9.14 2.80
CA LEU A 376 11.20 8.21 3.24
C LEU A 376 10.28 8.83 4.29
N TYR A 377 9.14 8.19 4.53
CA TYR A 377 8.25 8.51 5.64
C TYR A 377 8.13 7.32 6.61
N SER A 378 8.23 7.58 7.91
CA SER A 378 8.17 6.54 8.94
C SER A 378 7.41 6.99 10.16
N GLY A 379 6.73 6.03 10.80
CA GLY A 379 6.10 6.20 12.11
C GLY A 379 7.01 5.83 13.28
N THR A 380 8.26 5.45 13.01
CA THR A 380 9.28 5.30 14.05
C THR A 380 9.55 6.67 14.67
N GLU A 381 9.53 6.72 16.00
CA GLU A 381 9.75 7.94 16.77
C GLU A 381 11.06 8.62 16.34
N GLY A 382 10.99 9.94 16.13
CA GLY A 382 12.13 10.74 15.67
C GLY A 382 12.48 10.60 14.18
N VAL A 383 11.94 9.61 13.45
CA VAL A 383 12.20 9.45 12.00
C VAL A 383 11.28 10.31 11.17
N GLY A 384 9.97 10.04 11.16
CA GLY A 384 9.02 10.88 10.41
C GLY A 384 9.33 10.95 8.92
N LEU A 385 9.12 12.12 8.31
CA LEU A 385 9.56 12.42 6.95
C LEU A 385 11.04 12.82 7.01
N ARG A 386 11.90 11.99 6.41
CA ARG A 386 13.35 12.11 6.58
C ARG A 386 14.09 12.02 5.26
N ALA A 387 15.09 12.88 5.09
CA ALA A 387 16.04 12.81 4.01
C ALA A 387 17.40 12.29 4.47
N TYR A 388 17.98 11.48 3.60
CA TYR A 388 19.34 10.98 3.67
C TYR A 388 20.12 11.48 2.47
N LYS A 389 21.41 11.78 2.68
CA LYS A 389 22.35 12.08 1.60
C LYS A 389 23.47 11.05 1.57
N MET A 390 23.71 10.45 0.41
CA MET A 390 24.83 9.52 0.22
C MET A 390 26.15 10.24 0.49
N GLN A 391 27.05 9.58 1.22
CA GLN A 391 28.40 10.06 1.47
C GLN A 391 29.41 9.33 0.58
N ALA A 392 30.61 9.90 0.45
CA ALA A 392 31.69 9.31 -0.35
C ALA A 392 32.17 7.93 0.14
N ASP A 393 31.92 7.59 1.42
CA ASP A 393 32.20 6.26 1.98
C ASP A 393 31.15 5.20 1.61
N GLY A 394 30.12 5.58 0.84
CA GLY A 394 29.05 4.69 0.41
C GLY A 394 27.95 4.48 1.45
N THR A 395 27.94 5.25 2.55
CA THR A 395 26.90 5.20 3.58
C THR A 395 26.03 6.46 3.57
N PRO A 396 24.71 6.36 3.76
CA PRO A 396 23.84 7.51 3.87
C PRO A 396 23.93 8.16 5.25
N LYS A 397 23.92 9.50 5.31
CA LYS A 397 23.73 10.26 6.55
C LYS A 397 22.41 11.01 6.53
N THR A 398 21.76 11.10 7.69
CA THR A 398 20.57 11.94 7.87
C THR A 398 20.93 13.38 7.61
N ALA A 399 20.20 14.03 6.71
CA ALA A 399 20.32 15.47 6.45
C ALA A 399 19.35 16.27 7.32
N TRP A 400 18.09 15.83 7.37
CA TRP A 400 17.02 16.46 8.17
C TRP A 400 15.87 15.50 8.40
N SER A 401 15.01 15.82 9.37
CA SER A 401 13.91 14.97 9.83
C SER A 401 12.72 15.81 10.32
N HIS A 402 11.50 15.42 9.96
CA HIS A 402 10.24 16.02 10.43
C HIS A 402 9.30 14.94 10.95
N PHE A 403 9.17 14.81 12.27
CA PHE A 403 8.31 13.80 12.91
C PHE A 403 7.00 14.41 13.42
N TRP A 404 5.91 13.67 13.24
CA TRP A 404 4.63 13.95 13.88
C TRP A 404 3.85 12.65 14.06
N VAL A 405 2.99 12.62 15.07
CA VAL A 405 2.10 11.49 15.32
C VAL A 405 0.88 11.59 14.41
N THR A 406 0.53 10.49 13.75
CA THR A 406 -0.66 10.33 12.92
C THR A 406 -1.10 8.86 12.90
N ARG A 407 -2.25 8.58 12.29
CA ARG A 407 -2.81 7.25 12.17
C ARG A 407 -2.02 6.34 11.21
N ARG A 408 -1.41 6.92 10.17
CA ARG A 408 -0.86 6.16 9.03
C ARG A 408 0.44 6.76 8.51
N TYR A 409 1.41 5.89 8.24
CA TYR A 409 2.77 6.24 7.80
C TYR A 409 3.17 5.53 6.50
N THR A 410 2.23 5.38 5.59
CA THR A 410 2.38 4.53 4.39
C THR A 410 2.68 5.31 3.12
N GLY A 411 2.34 6.60 3.07
CA GLY A 411 2.43 7.40 1.86
C GLY A 411 3.87 7.76 1.50
N SER A 412 4.25 7.51 0.26
CA SER A 412 5.62 7.68 -0.20
C SER A 412 5.83 9.08 -0.82
N PRO A 413 6.90 9.82 -0.48
CA PRO A 413 7.11 11.19 -0.94
C PRO A 413 7.56 11.25 -2.41
N ILE A 414 7.56 12.45 -3.01
CA ILE A 414 8.12 12.75 -4.34
C ILE A 414 9.27 13.75 -4.16
N ILE A 415 10.34 13.61 -4.96
CA ILE A 415 11.37 14.64 -5.12
C ILE A 415 11.19 15.27 -6.50
N HIS A 416 11.04 16.60 -6.55
CA HIS A 416 10.91 17.34 -7.81
C HIS A 416 11.47 18.76 -7.65
N GLU A 417 12.33 19.17 -8.59
CA GLU A 417 12.93 20.52 -8.66
C GLU A 417 13.55 20.98 -7.33
N GLY A 418 14.30 20.10 -6.66
CA GLY A 418 14.95 20.42 -5.38
C GLY A 418 14.01 20.48 -4.18
N ASN A 419 12.76 20.01 -4.32
CA ASN A 419 11.77 19.99 -3.24
C ASN A 419 11.25 18.57 -3.00
N VAL A 420 10.86 18.30 -1.76
CA VAL A 420 10.17 17.08 -1.32
C VAL A 420 8.69 17.40 -1.15
N TYR A 421 7.84 16.70 -1.89
CA TYR A 421 6.39 16.75 -1.74
C TYR A 421 5.90 15.51 -1.02
N HIS A 422 5.15 15.71 0.07
CA HIS A 422 4.59 14.62 0.87
C HIS A 422 3.13 14.93 1.21
N CYS A 423 2.25 13.96 1.00
CA CYS A 423 0.80 14.15 1.10
C CYS A 423 0.11 13.14 2.04
N CYS A 424 0.82 12.55 3.00
CA CYS A 424 0.27 11.51 3.88
C CYS A 424 0.14 12.02 5.32
N GLY A 425 -0.56 11.25 6.17
CA GLY A 425 -0.60 11.53 7.59
C GLY A 425 -1.37 12.82 7.92
N GLU A 426 -2.41 13.10 7.14
CA GLU A 426 -3.31 14.26 7.27
C GLU A 426 -2.65 15.62 6.95
N LYS A 427 -1.52 15.58 6.23
CA LYS A 427 -0.77 16.77 5.80
C LYS A 427 -0.43 16.73 4.33
N HIS A 428 -0.49 17.88 3.68
CA HIS A 428 0.24 18.14 2.44
C HIS A 428 1.40 19.09 2.76
N GLN A 429 2.62 18.75 2.33
CA GLN A 429 3.82 19.50 2.66
C GLN A 429 4.77 19.59 1.46
N CYS A 430 5.46 20.74 1.36
CA CYS A 430 6.63 20.94 0.52
C CYS A 430 7.80 21.33 1.39
N ILE A 431 8.91 20.62 1.24
CA ILE A 431 10.13 20.82 2.01
C ILE A 431 11.28 21.02 1.03
N ASP A 432 12.14 21.98 1.33
CA ASP A 432 13.41 22.15 0.65
C ASP A 432 14.26 20.88 0.81
N LEU A 433 14.67 20.25 -0.30
CA LEU A 433 15.41 18.98 -0.23
C LEU A 433 16.76 19.14 0.48
N GLU A 434 17.43 20.26 0.27
CA GLU A 434 18.78 20.47 0.78
C GLU A 434 18.79 20.91 2.24
N THR A 435 17.98 21.91 2.58
CA THR A 435 17.99 22.52 3.92
C THR A 435 17.00 21.89 4.89
N GLY A 436 16.00 21.16 4.40
CA GLY A 436 14.90 20.65 5.22
C GLY A 436 13.91 21.73 5.67
N ALA A 437 14.02 22.96 5.16
CA ALA A 437 13.10 24.04 5.47
C ALA A 437 11.70 23.75 4.90
N VAL A 438 10.67 23.86 5.74
CA VAL A 438 9.27 23.74 5.29
C VAL A 438 8.92 24.97 4.48
N LYS A 439 8.60 24.80 3.19
CA LYS A 439 8.17 25.87 2.29
C LYS A 439 6.69 26.18 2.48
N TRP A 440 5.89 25.13 2.61
CA TRP A 440 4.49 25.22 3.02
C TRP A 440 4.03 23.89 3.63
N VAL A 441 3.01 23.99 4.48
CA VAL A 441 2.30 22.88 5.10
C VAL A 441 0.82 23.23 5.18
N VAL A 442 -0.03 22.29 4.78
CA VAL A 442 -1.47 22.33 5.01
C VAL A 442 -1.84 21.13 5.86
N ASN A 443 -2.46 21.39 7.01
CA ASN A 443 -2.94 20.37 7.94
C ASN A 443 -4.42 20.07 7.70
N GLU A 444 -4.94 19.04 8.37
CA GLU A 444 -6.37 18.69 8.40
C GLU A 444 -6.96 18.35 7.02
N ILE A 445 -6.10 17.97 6.08
CA ILE A 445 -6.53 17.37 4.82
C ILE A 445 -6.77 15.89 5.08
N ASN A 446 -7.93 15.37 4.66
CA ASN A 446 -8.26 13.96 4.80
C ASN A 446 -7.51 13.09 3.78
N SER A 447 -6.18 13.15 3.83
CA SER A 447 -5.25 12.36 3.04
C SER A 447 -4.40 11.51 3.99
N THR A 448 -4.81 10.25 4.14
CA THR A 448 -4.30 9.38 5.21
C THR A 448 -3.22 8.42 4.72
N ILE A 449 -3.30 7.91 3.49
CA ILE A 449 -2.42 6.84 2.97
C ILE A 449 -1.90 7.08 1.54
N THR A 450 -2.04 8.30 1.01
CA THR A 450 -1.73 8.56 -0.41
C THR A 450 -0.24 8.53 -0.71
N SER A 451 0.10 7.97 -1.87
CA SER A 451 1.35 8.24 -2.57
C SER A 451 1.00 9.16 -3.74
N PRO A 452 1.41 10.44 -3.73
CA PRO A 452 1.07 11.35 -4.83
C PRO A 452 1.69 10.87 -6.14
N LEU A 453 1.11 11.32 -7.25
CA LEU A 453 1.61 11.17 -8.61
C LEU A 453 1.88 12.56 -9.17
N LEU A 454 3.05 12.80 -9.75
CA LEU A 454 3.40 14.06 -10.41
C LEU A 454 3.36 13.89 -11.91
N ALA A 455 2.61 14.75 -12.61
CA ALA A 455 2.62 14.83 -14.07
C ALA A 455 2.34 16.27 -14.51
N ASP A 456 3.04 16.73 -15.55
CA ASP A 456 2.85 18.09 -16.12
C ASP A 456 2.87 19.21 -15.04
N GLY A 457 3.82 19.13 -14.10
CA GLY A 457 3.97 20.07 -12.98
C GLY A 457 2.85 20.03 -11.92
N LYS A 458 2.01 18.99 -11.92
CA LYS A 458 0.82 18.87 -11.07
C LYS A 458 0.86 17.56 -10.27
N LEU A 459 0.68 17.68 -8.96
CA LEU A 459 0.49 16.57 -8.04
C LEU A 459 -0.98 16.13 -8.07
N LEU A 460 -1.21 14.85 -8.32
CA LEU A 460 -2.49 14.18 -8.15
C LEU A 460 -2.47 13.41 -6.83
N VAL A 461 -3.40 13.75 -5.94
CA VAL A 461 -3.41 13.30 -4.56
C VAL A 461 -4.77 12.75 -4.18
N TYR A 462 -4.84 11.54 -3.62
CA TYR A 462 -6.10 10.99 -3.15
C TYR A 462 -6.49 11.54 -1.78
N GLU A 463 -7.78 11.86 -1.66
CA GLU A 463 -8.42 12.27 -0.41
C GLU A 463 -9.59 11.36 -0.07
N ASN A 464 -10.00 11.38 1.20
CA ASN A 464 -11.11 10.60 1.72
C ASN A 464 -10.98 9.12 1.33
N ASN A 465 -9.78 8.56 1.51
CA ASN A 465 -9.41 7.21 1.10
C ASN A 465 -9.75 6.92 -0.38
N GLY A 466 -9.41 7.84 -1.29
CA GLY A 466 -9.55 7.68 -2.74
C GLY A 466 -10.91 8.13 -3.30
N THR A 467 -11.90 8.46 -2.46
CA THR A 467 -13.20 8.96 -2.93
C THR A 467 -13.05 10.18 -3.85
N HIS A 468 -12.03 11.01 -3.59
CA HIS A 468 -11.69 12.15 -4.43
C HIS A 468 -10.21 12.15 -4.81
N VAL A 469 -9.92 12.80 -5.93
CA VAL A 469 -8.59 13.23 -6.31
C VAL A 469 -8.51 14.75 -6.26
N ARG A 470 -7.43 15.26 -5.68
CA ARG A 470 -7.06 16.67 -5.67
C ARG A 470 -5.88 16.86 -6.61
N MET A 471 -5.92 17.97 -7.36
CA MET A 471 -4.82 18.45 -8.17
C MET A 471 -4.18 19.66 -7.46
N VAL A 472 -2.88 19.58 -7.22
CA VAL A 472 -2.09 20.63 -6.57
C VAL A 472 -0.91 20.96 -7.48
N LYS A 473 -0.59 22.23 -7.65
CA LYS A 473 0.61 22.62 -8.39
C LYS A 473 1.86 22.19 -7.64
N ALA A 474 2.82 21.60 -8.33
CA ALA A 474 4.13 21.27 -7.76
C ALA A 474 5.00 22.53 -7.73
N SER A 475 4.72 23.43 -6.80
CA SER A 475 5.50 24.65 -6.60
C SER A 475 5.91 24.80 -5.14
N ASN A 476 7.09 25.34 -4.89
CA ASN A 476 7.57 25.67 -3.55
C ASN A 476 7.16 27.07 -3.07
N ALA A 477 6.53 27.89 -3.91
CA ALA A 477 6.15 29.25 -3.55
C ALA A 477 4.97 29.29 -2.57
N ALA A 478 3.94 28.49 -2.84
CA ALA A 478 2.76 28.35 -1.99
C ALA A 478 2.01 27.06 -2.33
N TYR A 479 1.13 26.62 -1.42
CA TYR A 479 0.17 25.57 -1.72
C TYR A 479 -0.92 26.11 -2.65
N GLU A 480 -0.95 25.63 -3.90
CA GLU A 480 -1.92 26.05 -4.92
C GLU A 480 -2.77 24.85 -5.35
N GLN A 481 -4.01 24.78 -4.83
CA GLN A 481 -5.00 23.81 -5.27
C GLN A 481 -5.60 24.23 -6.61
N MET A 482 -5.46 23.38 -7.62
CA MET A 482 -5.93 23.64 -8.99
C MET A 482 -7.28 22.95 -9.28
N GLY A 483 -7.59 21.86 -8.59
CA GLY A 483 -8.83 21.13 -8.83
C GLY A 483 -9.11 20.07 -7.77
N ARG A 484 -10.38 19.66 -7.69
CA ARG A 484 -10.82 18.54 -6.86
C ARG A 484 -12.01 17.86 -7.53
N ALA A 485 -11.95 16.56 -7.71
CA ALA A 485 -13.01 15.81 -8.37
C ALA A 485 -13.25 14.47 -7.67
N LYS A 486 -14.47 13.96 -7.78
CA LYS A 486 -14.84 12.64 -7.28
C LYS A 486 -14.34 11.56 -8.23
N THR A 487 -13.77 10.50 -7.67
CA THR A 487 -13.19 9.37 -8.43
C THR A 487 -13.65 8.01 -7.93
N ASP A 488 -14.17 7.92 -6.70
CA ASP A 488 -14.52 6.65 -6.04
C ASP A 488 -13.38 5.61 -6.07
N ALA A 489 -12.15 6.09 -6.07
CA ALA A 489 -10.95 5.25 -6.06
C ALA A 489 -10.83 4.53 -4.71
N MET A 490 -10.14 3.41 -4.71
CA MET A 490 -9.69 2.78 -3.48
C MET A 490 -8.49 3.52 -2.91
N GLY A 491 -8.52 3.84 -1.61
CA GLY A 491 -7.45 4.61 -0.97
C GLY A 491 -6.08 3.93 -0.93
N CYS A 492 -6.02 2.60 -0.90
CA CYS A 492 -4.75 1.86 -0.86
C CYS A 492 -4.13 1.63 -2.24
N SER A 493 -4.90 1.79 -3.32
CA SER A 493 -4.38 1.71 -4.68
C SER A 493 -3.80 3.07 -5.07
N SER A 494 -2.68 3.08 -5.78
CA SER A 494 -2.18 4.28 -6.44
C SER A 494 -2.81 4.40 -7.84
N PRO A 495 -3.04 5.62 -8.35
CA PRO A 495 -3.40 5.80 -9.76
C PRO A 495 -2.21 5.49 -10.67
N ALA A 496 -2.51 5.23 -11.94
CA ALA A 496 -1.53 5.27 -13.03
C ALA A 496 -1.91 6.39 -14.01
N ILE A 497 -0.92 6.91 -14.74
CA ILE A 497 -1.14 7.91 -15.77
C ILE A 497 -0.43 7.53 -17.06
N ALA A 498 -1.08 7.73 -18.20
CA ALA A 498 -0.49 7.55 -19.52
C ALA A 498 -1.29 8.32 -20.58
N ASN A 499 -0.61 8.97 -21.50
CA ASN A 499 -1.18 9.78 -22.58
C ASN A 499 -2.22 10.81 -22.11
N GLY A 500 -1.95 11.46 -20.96
CA GLY A 500 -2.84 12.42 -20.32
C GLY A 500 -4.10 11.80 -19.71
N ARG A 501 -4.14 10.47 -19.57
CA ARG A 501 -5.28 9.74 -18.99
C ARG A 501 -4.93 9.17 -17.62
N LEU A 502 -5.82 9.38 -16.66
CA LEU A 502 -5.72 8.86 -15.30
C LEU A 502 -6.47 7.55 -15.18
N LEU A 503 -5.76 6.47 -14.84
CA LEU A 503 -6.36 5.18 -14.51
C LEU A 503 -6.55 5.05 -13.01
N VAL A 504 -7.79 4.81 -12.62
CA VAL A 504 -8.24 4.73 -11.23
C VAL A 504 -8.78 3.34 -10.95
N ARG A 505 -8.27 2.73 -9.87
CA ARG A 505 -8.80 1.47 -9.35
C ARG A 505 -9.96 1.75 -8.41
N GLN A 506 -11.16 1.33 -8.82
CA GLN A 506 -12.35 1.33 -7.96
C GLN A 506 -12.57 -0.05 -7.33
N LYS A 507 -13.61 -0.19 -6.50
CA LYS A 507 -13.90 -1.42 -5.75
C LYS A 507 -14.11 -2.64 -6.65
N ASP A 508 -14.65 -2.46 -7.84
CA ASP A 508 -15.12 -3.53 -8.70
C ASP A 508 -14.69 -3.39 -10.16
N LYS A 509 -13.85 -2.41 -10.50
CA LYS A 509 -13.41 -2.11 -11.87
C LYS A 509 -12.20 -1.18 -11.93
N LEU A 510 -11.67 -1.01 -13.12
CA LEU A 510 -10.80 0.11 -13.50
C LEU A 510 -11.61 1.17 -14.25
N VAL A 511 -11.30 2.44 -14.01
CA VAL A 511 -11.91 3.58 -14.70
C VAL A 511 -10.82 4.46 -15.27
N CYS A 512 -10.99 4.87 -16.52
CA CYS A 512 -10.09 5.81 -17.19
C CYS A 512 -10.74 7.18 -17.30
N PHE A 513 -10.04 8.21 -16.85
CA PHE A 513 -10.43 9.61 -17.00
C PHE A 513 -9.48 10.34 -17.93
N ASP A 514 -10.01 11.22 -18.78
CA ASP A 514 -9.20 12.12 -19.60
C ASP A 514 -8.89 13.38 -18.78
N LEU A 515 -7.60 13.67 -18.56
CA LEU A 515 -7.16 14.86 -17.84
C LEU A 515 -6.68 15.98 -18.78
N ARG A 516 -6.68 15.75 -20.08
CA ARG A 516 -6.20 16.74 -21.05
C ARG A 516 -7.15 17.95 -21.11
N PRO A 517 -6.65 19.15 -21.48
CA PRO A 517 -7.49 20.30 -21.72
C PRO A 517 -8.64 19.97 -22.69
N LEU A 518 -9.83 20.51 -22.41
CA LEU A 518 -10.95 20.44 -23.35
C LEU A 518 -10.52 21.15 -24.65
N LYS A 519 -10.81 20.52 -25.78
CA LYS A 519 -10.59 21.10 -27.11
C LYS A 519 -11.65 22.15 -27.42
#